data_AF-I8R1W4-F1
#
_entry.id   AF-I8R1W4-F1
#
_cell.length_a   1.000
_cell.length_b   1.000
_cell.length_c   1.000
_cell.angle_alpha   90.00
_cell.angle_beta   90.00
_cell.angle_gamma   90.00
#
_symmetry.space_group_name_H-M   'P 1'
#
loop_
_entity.id
_entity.type
_entity.pdbx_description
1 polymer ?
#
loop_
_entity_poly.entity_id
_entity_poly.type
_entity_poly.pdbx_seq_one_letter_code
_entity_poly.pdbx_strand_id
1 'polypeptide(L)'
;MKKFYIAAIVIILLTPLGLLAPGSAWGEWGLDEIKSMIGYIPEGMNRFSEVIKAILPDYSIPGFDANFFQQALGYIFSAVVGIAAIVLIFAILGRIMGKPQKKMDSFLEKTILSIQSVFEDMFYSDAISVKKGIMQSLDTRIKLISIFVLLIIVNFGKTIPFMTIFLIYTFLLAYFSKIPLKAYVVRVSAVSIFFTGIVLIPSLFNVVKEGQPLVYFTKNFYITKEGLESAIVFMMRSFISLSFVYILALSTKWVEILKALRVFKLPHIFTATLEMALRYIFLLLEIAINMFLARKSRNVGKSDSSEGRKFVASAMANVLIRSQQLSDDVYNAMVSRGYKGEYKTITTFKITFYDYIWIGFNITFLSILWYIHP
;
A
#
# COMPACT_ATOMS: atom_id res chain seq x y z
N MET A 1 15.52 19.76 -8.43
CA MET A 1 15.30 19.10 -9.74
C MET A 1 16.62 18.81 -10.44
N LYS A 2 17.46 19.80 -10.78
CA LYS A 2 18.76 19.56 -11.47
C LYS A 2 19.66 18.48 -10.81
N LYS A 3 19.83 18.49 -9.48
CA LYS A 3 20.63 17.48 -8.75
C LYS A 3 20.08 16.05 -8.83
N PHE A 4 18.77 15.88 -8.92
CA PHE A 4 18.14 14.56 -9.06
C PHE A 4 18.36 14.01 -10.47
N TYR A 5 18.21 14.84 -11.50
CA TYR A 5 18.55 14.46 -12.87
C TYR A 5 20.04 14.15 -13.01
N ILE A 6 20.91 14.89 -12.33
CA ILE A 6 22.35 14.56 -12.29
C ILE A 6 22.58 13.19 -11.63
N ALA A 7 21.98 12.91 -10.49
CA ALA A 7 22.10 11.59 -9.84
C ALA A 7 21.56 10.46 -10.72
N ALA A 8 20.42 10.66 -11.38
CA ALA A 8 19.85 9.70 -12.32
C ALA A 8 20.77 9.47 -13.53
N ILE A 9 21.31 10.54 -14.12
CA ILE A 9 22.28 10.45 -15.24
C ILE A 9 23.54 9.70 -14.79
N VAL A 10 24.06 9.97 -13.59
CA VAL A 10 25.22 9.25 -13.05
C VAL A 10 24.91 7.76 -12.90
N ILE A 11 23.75 7.40 -12.35
CA ILE A 11 23.34 6.00 -12.22
C ILE A 11 23.21 5.34 -13.60
N ILE A 12 22.60 6.01 -14.58
CA ILE A 12 22.47 5.52 -15.96
C ILE A 12 23.85 5.28 -16.59
N LEU A 13 24.81 6.19 -16.42
CA LEU A 13 26.16 6.03 -16.96
C LEU A 13 26.96 4.92 -16.27
N LEU A 14 26.58 4.54 -15.05
CA LEU A 14 27.22 3.47 -14.28
C LEU A 14 26.60 2.09 -14.56
N THR A 15 25.46 1.99 -15.25
CA THR A 15 24.83 0.69 -15.55
C THR A 15 25.73 -0.28 -16.34
N PRO A 16 26.64 0.15 -17.24
CA PRO A 16 27.54 -0.76 -17.94
C PRO A 16 28.60 -1.41 -17.03
N LEU A 17 28.79 -0.92 -15.80
CA LEU A 17 29.67 -1.62 -14.84
C LEU A 17 29.16 -3.03 -14.51
N GLY A 18 27.87 -3.29 -14.71
CA GLY A 18 27.29 -4.64 -14.58
C GLY A 18 27.88 -5.64 -15.57
N LEU A 19 28.37 -5.20 -16.74
CA LEU A 19 29.02 -6.05 -17.74
C LEU A 19 30.37 -6.62 -17.26
N LEU A 20 30.94 -6.07 -16.19
CA LEU A 20 32.19 -6.55 -15.60
C LEU A 20 31.98 -7.62 -14.52
N ALA A 21 30.73 -7.84 -14.09
CA ALA A 21 30.41 -8.84 -13.08
C ALA A 21 30.34 -10.24 -13.71
N PRO A 22 30.95 -11.27 -13.09
CA PRO A 22 30.81 -12.64 -13.57
C PRO A 22 29.43 -13.21 -13.20
N GLY A 23 28.69 -13.69 -14.20
CA GLY A 23 27.37 -14.31 -14.04
C GLY A 23 26.25 -13.50 -14.71
N SER A 24 25.09 -14.13 -14.88
CA SER A 24 23.87 -13.50 -15.39
C SER A 24 23.26 -12.52 -14.38
N ALA A 25 22.57 -11.50 -14.88
CA ALA A 25 21.86 -10.56 -14.03
C ALA A 25 20.74 -11.27 -13.26
N TRP A 26 20.46 -10.80 -12.04
CA TRP A 26 19.41 -11.37 -11.21
C TRP A 26 18.05 -11.25 -11.91
N GLY A 27 17.45 -12.39 -12.28
CA GLY A 27 16.19 -12.47 -13.03
C GLY A 27 16.32 -12.78 -14.53
N GLU A 28 17.55 -12.90 -15.06
CA GLU A 28 17.85 -13.30 -16.46
C GLU A 28 18.41 -14.73 -16.56
N TRP A 29 18.08 -15.60 -15.60
CA TRP A 29 18.53 -16.99 -15.64
C TRP A 29 17.88 -17.75 -16.80
N GLY A 30 18.71 -18.17 -17.76
CA GLY A 30 18.31 -19.04 -18.85
C GLY A 30 17.96 -20.45 -18.36
N LEU A 31 17.16 -21.18 -19.13
CA LEU A 31 16.84 -22.58 -18.85
C LEU A 31 18.11 -23.45 -18.72
N ASP A 32 19.15 -23.12 -19.49
CA ASP A 32 20.43 -23.82 -19.48
C ASP A 32 21.25 -23.55 -18.21
N GLU A 33 21.24 -22.31 -17.71
CA GLU A 33 21.88 -21.96 -16.43
C GLU A 33 21.17 -22.63 -15.27
N ILE A 34 19.83 -22.62 -15.27
CA ILE A 34 19.04 -23.28 -14.23
C ILE A 34 19.31 -24.79 -14.25
N LYS A 35 19.34 -25.42 -15.44
CA LYS A 35 19.74 -26.82 -15.58
C LYS A 35 21.13 -27.09 -15.02
N SER A 36 22.08 -26.17 -15.21
CA SER A 36 23.44 -26.30 -14.66
C SER A 36 23.51 -26.15 -13.13
N MET A 37 22.62 -25.35 -12.53
CA MET A 37 22.59 -25.11 -11.08
C MET A 37 21.81 -26.19 -10.30
N ILE A 38 20.68 -26.67 -10.85
CA ILE A 38 19.76 -27.58 -10.14
C ILE A 38 19.62 -28.96 -10.79
N GLY A 39 20.27 -29.21 -11.93
CA GLY A 39 20.33 -30.53 -12.57
C GLY A 39 19.08 -30.93 -13.38
N TYR A 40 18.00 -30.16 -13.32
CA TYR A 40 16.79 -30.37 -14.13
C TYR A 40 16.11 -29.03 -14.48
N ILE A 41 15.28 -29.03 -15.52
CA ILE A 41 14.48 -27.86 -15.91
C ILE A 41 13.04 -28.06 -15.39
N PRO A 42 12.50 -27.15 -14.55
CA PRO A 42 11.11 -27.21 -14.13
C PRO A 42 10.17 -27.12 -15.34
N GLU A 43 9.21 -28.06 -15.46
CA GLU A 43 8.31 -28.15 -16.62
C GLU A 43 7.52 -26.87 -16.90
N GLY A 44 7.11 -26.16 -15.84
CA GLY A 44 6.44 -24.86 -15.99
C GLY A 44 7.33 -23.83 -16.69
N MET A 45 8.62 -23.79 -16.36
CA MET A 45 9.56 -22.82 -16.93
C MET A 45 9.85 -23.09 -18.42
N ASN A 46 9.91 -24.37 -18.80
CA ASN A 46 10.08 -24.79 -20.19
C ASN A 46 8.87 -24.40 -21.07
N ARG A 47 7.66 -24.32 -20.49
CA ARG A 47 6.46 -23.88 -21.22
C ARG A 47 6.43 -22.37 -21.45
N PHE A 48 6.96 -21.57 -20.53
CA PHE A 48 6.88 -20.09 -20.61
C PHE A 48 8.08 -19.44 -21.32
N SER A 49 9.23 -20.13 -21.41
CA SER A 49 10.46 -19.61 -22.03
C SER A 49 10.28 -19.22 -23.50
N GLU A 50 9.49 -19.99 -24.26
CA GLU A 50 9.26 -19.73 -25.68
C GLU A 50 8.20 -18.66 -25.93
N VAL A 51 7.37 -18.38 -24.94
CA VAL A 51 6.15 -17.58 -25.10
C VAL A 51 6.34 -16.12 -24.68
N ILE A 52 7.19 -15.86 -23.67
CA ILE A 52 7.59 -14.52 -23.27
C ILE A 52 9.03 -14.30 -23.69
N LYS A 53 9.22 -13.82 -24.92
CA LYS A 53 10.53 -13.31 -25.35
C LYS A 53 10.73 -11.93 -24.74
N ALA A 54 11.82 -11.75 -23.99
CA ALA A 54 12.21 -10.43 -23.52
C ALA A 54 12.32 -9.48 -24.72
N ILE A 55 11.78 -8.27 -24.59
CA ILE A 55 11.81 -7.25 -25.66
C ILE A 55 13.27 -6.86 -25.96
N LEU A 56 14.13 -6.86 -24.93
CA LEU A 56 15.57 -6.66 -25.01
C LEU A 56 16.24 -7.69 -24.07
N PRO A 57 16.57 -8.89 -24.57
CA PRO A 57 17.33 -9.88 -23.80
C PRO A 57 18.70 -9.31 -23.40
N ASP A 58 19.14 -9.59 -22.18
CA ASP A 58 20.42 -9.10 -21.63
C ASP A 58 20.56 -7.58 -21.67
N TYR A 59 19.43 -6.86 -21.67
CA TYR A 59 19.34 -5.40 -21.86
C TYR A 59 20.09 -4.87 -23.11
N SER A 60 20.37 -5.75 -24.07
CA SER A 60 21.12 -5.46 -25.30
C SER A 60 20.18 -4.98 -26.41
N ILE A 61 20.71 -4.16 -27.33
CA ILE A 61 19.99 -3.76 -28.54
C ILE A 61 20.46 -4.68 -29.67
N PRO A 62 19.56 -5.31 -30.45
CA PRO A 62 19.95 -6.12 -31.60
C PRO A 62 20.91 -5.36 -32.52
N GLY A 63 22.13 -5.90 -32.69
CA GLY A 63 23.19 -5.29 -33.50
C GLY A 63 24.21 -4.44 -32.73
N PHE A 64 24.12 -4.35 -31.40
CA PHE A 64 25.06 -3.65 -30.51
C PHE A 64 25.92 -4.62 -29.68
N ASP A 65 26.16 -5.83 -30.18
CA ASP A 65 26.81 -6.89 -29.41
C ASP A 65 28.30 -7.07 -29.73
N ALA A 66 28.83 -6.34 -30.73
CA ALA A 66 30.16 -6.62 -31.29
C ALA A 66 31.33 -6.10 -30.43
N ASN A 67 31.13 -5.04 -29.63
CA ASN A 67 32.17 -4.44 -28.80
C ASN A 67 31.61 -4.02 -27.43
N PHE A 68 32.45 -4.01 -26.39
CA PHE A 68 32.09 -3.53 -25.05
C PHE A 68 31.39 -2.15 -25.06
N PHE A 69 31.88 -1.24 -25.92
CA PHE A 69 31.28 0.09 -26.05
C PHE A 69 29.85 0.04 -26.64
N GLN A 70 29.58 -0.87 -27.57
CA GLN A 70 28.24 -1.04 -28.14
C GLN A 70 27.30 -1.68 -27.11
N GLN A 71 27.76 -2.69 -26.37
CA GLN A 71 26.98 -3.31 -25.29
C GLN A 71 26.66 -2.29 -24.19
N ALA A 72 27.64 -1.49 -23.79
CA ALA A 72 27.47 -0.39 -22.83
C ALA A 72 26.41 0.62 -23.30
N LEU A 73 26.41 0.98 -24.59
CA LEU A 73 25.38 1.85 -25.17
C LEU A 73 23.98 1.20 -25.14
N GLY A 74 23.88 -0.11 -25.39
CA GLY A 74 22.65 -0.87 -25.27
C GLY A 74 22.06 -0.83 -23.85
N TYR A 75 22.89 -1.08 -22.85
CA TYR A 75 22.51 -1.00 -21.43
C TYR A 75 22.07 0.39 -21.00
N ILE A 76 22.79 1.43 -21.43
CA ILE A 76 22.44 2.83 -21.16
C ILE A 76 21.07 3.15 -21.78
N PHE A 77 20.84 2.74 -23.02
CA PHE A 77 19.57 2.97 -23.70
C PHE A 77 18.41 2.25 -23.00
N SER A 78 18.58 0.98 -22.63
CA SER A 78 17.57 0.21 -21.90
C SER A 78 17.24 0.85 -20.54
N ALA A 79 18.25 1.33 -19.81
CA ALA A 79 18.06 2.06 -18.56
C ALA A 79 17.27 3.37 -18.75
N VAL A 80 17.55 4.13 -19.82
CA VAL A 80 16.81 5.36 -20.16
C VAL A 80 15.34 5.04 -20.46
N VAL A 81 15.08 4.01 -21.27
CA VAL A 81 13.71 3.58 -21.62
C VAL A 81 12.95 3.11 -20.37
N GLY A 82 13.59 2.31 -19.52
CA GLY A 82 13.00 1.85 -18.25
C GLY A 82 12.63 3.00 -17.31
N ILE A 83 13.55 3.96 -17.10
CA ILE A 83 13.27 5.14 -16.27
C ILE A 83 12.15 5.99 -16.89
N ALA A 84 12.14 6.19 -18.21
CA ALA A 84 11.10 6.93 -18.89
C ALA A 84 9.71 6.29 -18.71
N ALA A 85 9.62 4.96 -18.83
CA ALA A 85 8.39 4.21 -18.60
C ALA A 85 7.91 4.35 -17.15
N ILE A 86 8.81 4.20 -16.17
CA ILE A 86 8.49 4.39 -14.74
C ILE A 86 7.97 5.81 -14.49
N VAL A 87 8.69 6.84 -14.96
CA VAL A 87 8.28 8.24 -14.78
C VAL A 87 6.92 8.51 -15.41
N LEU A 88 6.66 7.98 -16.60
CA LEU A 88 5.37 8.11 -17.28
C LEU A 88 4.24 7.48 -16.47
N ILE A 89 4.42 6.24 -15.99
CA ILE A 89 3.44 5.53 -15.16
C ILE A 89 3.13 6.33 -13.90
N PHE A 90 4.16 6.79 -13.18
CA PHE A 90 4.00 7.57 -11.96
C PHE A 90 3.39 8.97 -12.22
N ALA A 91 3.69 9.59 -13.36
CA ALA A 91 3.09 10.87 -13.74
C ALA A 91 1.59 10.72 -14.05
N ILE A 92 1.20 9.66 -14.76
CA ILE A 92 -0.21 9.34 -15.04
C ILE A 92 -0.95 9.04 -13.73
N LEU A 93 -0.36 8.21 -12.87
CA LEU A 93 -0.86 7.91 -11.53
C LEU A 93 -1.08 9.17 -10.70
N GLY A 94 -0.07 10.03 -10.64
CA GLY A 94 -0.13 11.29 -9.90
C GLY A 94 -1.22 12.22 -10.42
N ARG A 95 -1.52 12.18 -11.73
CA ARG A 95 -2.58 12.99 -12.34
C ARG A 95 -3.98 12.47 -12.05
N ILE A 96 -4.14 11.14 -11.96
CA ILE A 96 -5.42 10.49 -11.66
C ILE A 96 -5.75 10.54 -10.17
N MET A 97 -4.75 10.30 -9.31
CA MET A 97 -4.92 10.21 -7.85
C MET A 97 -4.68 11.54 -7.12
N GLY A 98 -4.01 12.50 -7.76
CA GLY A 98 -3.68 13.78 -7.16
C GLY A 98 -4.93 14.61 -6.89
N LYS A 99 -5.18 14.98 -5.63
CA LYS A 99 -6.10 16.08 -5.31
C LYS A 99 -5.60 17.34 -6.06
N PRO A 100 -6.49 18.17 -6.64
CA PRO A 100 -6.09 19.42 -7.28
C PRO A 100 -5.31 20.28 -6.27
N GLN A 101 -3.99 20.29 -6.42
CA GLN A 101 -3.11 20.97 -5.50
C GLN A 101 -3.16 22.46 -5.85
N LYS A 102 -3.56 23.29 -4.88
CA LYS A 102 -3.47 24.75 -5.04
C LYS A 102 -2.03 25.08 -5.45
N LYS A 103 -1.86 25.86 -6.53
CA LYS A 103 -0.54 26.23 -7.03
C LYS A 103 0.11 27.13 -5.97
N MET A 104 0.98 26.55 -5.15
CA MET A 104 1.65 27.25 -4.06
C MET A 104 3.09 27.52 -4.42
N ASP A 105 3.49 28.76 -4.17
CA ASP A 105 4.76 29.30 -4.66
C ASP A 105 5.97 28.89 -3.79
N SER A 106 5.75 28.39 -2.56
CA SER A 106 6.82 28.03 -1.62
C SER A 106 6.84 26.55 -1.24
N PHE A 107 8.03 25.95 -1.27
CA PHE A 107 8.31 24.60 -0.81
C PHE A 107 7.94 24.39 0.67
N LEU A 108 8.13 25.41 1.51
CA LEU A 108 7.75 25.36 2.93
C LEU A 108 6.23 25.25 3.07
N GLU A 109 5.50 25.98 2.25
CA GLU A 109 4.04 25.98 2.30
C GLU A 109 3.47 24.62 1.87
N LYS A 110 4.05 24.00 0.84
CA LYS A 110 3.73 22.62 0.43
C LYS A 110 3.98 21.63 1.56
N THR A 111 5.09 21.80 2.30
CA THR A 111 5.43 20.94 3.44
C THR A 111 4.42 21.13 4.58
N ILE A 112 4.08 22.36 4.94
CA ILE A 112 3.06 22.67 5.96
C ILE A 112 1.71 22.05 5.57
N LEU A 113 1.24 22.26 4.33
CA LEU A 113 -0.02 21.66 3.90
C LEU A 113 0.02 20.14 3.88
N SER A 114 1.14 19.52 3.51
CA SER A 114 1.26 18.06 3.55
C SER A 114 1.11 17.54 4.98
N ILE A 115 1.78 18.19 5.93
CA ILE A 115 1.68 17.88 7.35
C ILE A 115 0.25 18.08 7.87
N GLN A 116 -0.38 19.21 7.54
CA GLN A 116 -1.77 19.49 7.91
C GLN A 116 -2.75 18.48 7.29
N SER A 117 -2.54 18.07 6.04
CA SER A 117 -3.40 17.11 5.38
C SER A 117 -3.35 15.72 6.01
N VAL A 118 -2.19 15.31 6.54
CA VAL A 118 -2.06 14.07 7.33
C VAL A 118 -2.84 14.16 8.63
N PHE A 119 -2.82 15.33 9.29
CA PHE A 119 -3.63 15.59 10.47
C PHE A 119 -5.13 15.52 10.12
N GLU A 120 -5.57 16.24 9.10
CA GLU A 120 -6.96 16.20 8.63
C GLU A 120 -7.42 14.79 8.31
N ASP A 121 -6.61 13.97 7.62
CA ASP A 121 -6.96 12.60 7.28
C ASP A 121 -7.08 11.70 8.54
N MET A 122 -6.22 11.87 9.56
CA MET A 122 -6.32 11.15 10.84
C MET A 122 -7.57 11.58 11.63
N PHE A 123 -7.84 12.89 11.73
CA PHE A 123 -9.01 13.41 12.43
C PHE A 123 -10.32 13.10 11.69
N TYR A 124 -10.29 13.02 10.37
CA TYR A 124 -11.43 12.61 9.56
C TYR A 124 -11.86 11.17 9.85
N SER A 125 -10.90 10.27 10.02
CA SER A 125 -11.15 8.89 10.46
C SER A 125 -11.81 8.86 11.84
N ASP A 126 -11.28 9.64 12.78
CA ASP A 126 -11.84 9.76 14.13
C ASP A 126 -13.26 10.35 14.12
N ALA A 127 -13.54 11.36 13.28
CA ALA A 127 -14.87 11.96 13.15
C ALA A 127 -15.92 10.97 12.62
N ILE A 128 -15.54 10.04 11.74
CA ILE A 128 -16.44 8.98 11.24
C ILE A 128 -16.64 7.90 12.31
N SER A 129 -15.60 7.57 13.09
CA SER A 129 -15.68 6.56 14.15
C SER A 129 -16.66 6.92 15.28
N VAL A 130 -16.91 8.21 15.51
CA VAL A 130 -17.81 8.71 16.57
C VAL A 130 -19.29 8.70 16.14
N LYS A 131 -19.58 8.48 14.85
CA LYS A 131 -20.97 8.44 14.35
C LYS A 131 -21.73 7.22 14.85
N LYS A 132 -23.05 7.35 15.03
CA LYS A 132 -23.96 6.22 15.32
C LYS A 132 -24.21 5.39 14.04
N GLY A 133 -23.31 4.48 13.71
CA GLY A 133 -23.46 3.47 12.64
C GLY A 133 -23.25 2.04 13.17
N ILE A 134 -23.61 1.02 12.38
CA ILE A 134 -23.57 -0.38 12.82
C ILE A 134 -22.16 -0.79 13.27
N MET A 135 -21.14 -0.52 12.45
CA MET A 135 -19.77 -0.89 12.80
C MET A 135 -19.27 -0.10 14.01
N GLN A 136 -19.63 1.17 14.14
CA GLN A 136 -19.21 2.01 15.26
C GLN A 136 -19.81 1.57 16.62
N SER A 137 -20.95 0.88 16.63
CA SER A 137 -21.57 0.39 17.87
C SER A 137 -20.99 -0.92 18.41
N LEU A 138 -20.17 -1.63 17.63
CA LEU A 138 -19.62 -2.93 18.03
C LEU A 138 -18.34 -2.79 18.86
N ASP A 139 -18.13 -3.74 19.77
CA ASP A 139 -16.87 -3.89 20.48
C ASP A 139 -15.73 -4.16 19.47
N THR A 140 -14.63 -3.42 19.63
CA THR A 140 -13.49 -3.47 18.69
C THR A 140 -12.90 -4.87 18.52
N ARG A 141 -12.92 -5.71 19.56
CA ARG A 141 -12.36 -7.07 19.49
C ARG A 141 -13.20 -7.95 18.56
N ILE A 142 -14.52 -7.86 18.69
CA ILE A 142 -15.48 -8.62 17.88
C ILE A 142 -15.41 -8.16 16.43
N LYS A 143 -15.38 -6.85 16.21
CA LYS A 143 -15.18 -6.27 14.88
C LYS A 143 -13.89 -6.75 14.20
N LEU A 144 -12.76 -6.75 14.92
CA LEU A 144 -11.48 -7.23 14.41
C LEU A 144 -11.53 -8.71 14.03
N ILE A 145 -12.04 -9.58 14.92
CA ILE A 145 -12.18 -11.02 14.64
C ILE A 145 -13.11 -11.24 13.44
N SER A 146 -14.29 -10.61 13.43
CA SER A 146 -15.27 -10.79 12.36
C SER A 146 -14.69 -10.38 11.02
N ILE A 147 -14.04 -9.21 10.92
CA ILE A 147 -13.41 -8.78 9.68
C ILE A 147 -12.27 -9.71 9.26
N PHE A 148 -11.44 -10.16 10.21
CA PHE A 148 -10.37 -11.10 9.90
C PHE A 148 -10.91 -12.42 9.35
N VAL A 149 -11.97 -12.98 9.95
CA VAL A 149 -12.65 -14.19 9.46
C VAL A 149 -13.26 -13.96 8.08
N LEU A 150 -13.96 -12.84 7.88
CA LEU A 150 -14.56 -12.48 6.58
C LEU A 150 -13.48 -12.35 5.49
N LEU A 151 -12.33 -11.75 5.81
CA LEU A 151 -11.19 -11.66 4.90
C LEU A 151 -10.67 -13.04 4.49
N ILE A 152 -10.49 -13.95 5.45
CA ILE A 152 -10.06 -15.32 5.16
C ILE A 152 -11.06 -15.99 4.20
N ILE A 153 -12.35 -15.92 4.50
CA ILE A 153 -13.41 -16.57 3.71
C ILE A 153 -13.46 -16.01 2.28
N VAL A 154 -13.38 -14.68 2.13
CA VAL A 154 -13.36 -14.06 0.80
C VAL A 154 -12.18 -14.53 -0.04
N ASN A 155 -11.02 -14.77 0.59
CA ASN A 155 -9.83 -15.21 -0.14
C ASN A 155 -9.95 -16.66 -0.67
N PHE A 156 -10.79 -17.50 -0.05
CA PHE A 156 -11.08 -18.85 -0.57
C PHE A 156 -12.10 -18.86 -1.71
N GLY A 157 -12.91 -17.81 -1.88
CA GLY A 157 -13.92 -17.74 -2.94
C GLY A 157 -13.32 -17.73 -4.35
N LYS A 158 -13.78 -18.62 -5.23
CA LYS A 158 -13.28 -18.75 -6.62
C LYS A 158 -14.29 -18.35 -7.69
N THR A 159 -15.56 -18.23 -7.34
CA THR A 159 -16.66 -18.03 -8.31
C THR A 159 -17.14 -16.58 -8.32
N ILE A 160 -17.56 -16.09 -9.49
CA ILE A 160 -18.12 -14.73 -9.63
C ILE A 160 -19.37 -14.51 -8.76
N PRO A 161 -20.37 -15.42 -8.69
CA PRO A 161 -21.55 -15.24 -7.85
C PRO A 161 -21.22 -15.04 -6.36
N PHE A 162 -20.32 -15.88 -5.81
CA PHE A 162 -19.79 -15.73 -4.46
C PHE A 162 -19.21 -14.33 -4.21
N MET A 163 -18.38 -13.84 -5.14
CA MET A 163 -17.77 -12.50 -5.02
C MET A 163 -18.82 -11.39 -5.11
N THR A 164 -19.84 -11.54 -5.95
CA THR A 164 -20.93 -10.56 -6.05
C THR A 164 -21.71 -10.44 -4.74
N ILE A 165 -21.99 -11.56 -4.06
CA ILE A 165 -22.65 -11.54 -2.74
C ILE A 165 -21.82 -10.78 -1.72
N PHE A 166 -20.52 -11.03 -1.64
CA PHE A 166 -19.63 -10.30 -0.74
C PHE A 166 -19.47 -8.83 -1.11
N LEU A 167 -19.47 -8.51 -2.40
CA LEU A 167 -19.45 -7.13 -2.87
C LEU A 167 -20.70 -6.38 -2.35
N ILE A 168 -21.89 -6.93 -2.55
CA ILE A 168 -23.15 -6.37 -2.02
C ILE A 168 -23.07 -6.21 -0.50
N TYR A 169 -22.57 -7.23 0.20
CA TYR A 169 -22.40 -7.19 1.65
C TYR A 169 -21.50 -6.04 2.12
N THR A 170 -20.35 -5.79 1.47
CA THR A 170 -19.48 -4.65 1.81
C THR A 170 -20.15 -3.30 1.56
N PHE A 171 -20.94 -3.16 0.48
CA PHE A 171 -21.69 -1.94 0.19
C PHE A 171 -22.77 -1.66 1.24
N LEU A 172 -23.55 -2.69 1.60
CA LEU A 172 -24.55 -2.58 2.66
C LEU A 172 -23.89 -2.20 3.99
N LEU A 173 -22.78 -2.85 4.34
CA LEU A 173 -22.04 -2.57 5.56
C LEU A 173 -21.53 -1.12 5.59
N ALA A 174 -20.97 -0.62 4.49
CA ALA A 174 -20.52 0.76 4.37
C ALA A 174 -21.69 1.75 4.51
N TYR A 175 -22.83 1.47 3.86
CA TYR A 175 -24.03 2.30 3.94
C TYR A 175 -24.59 2.39 5.36
N PHE A 176 -24.82 1.25 6.03
CA PHE A 176 -25.35 1.23 7.40
C PHE A 176 -24.35 1.73 8.45
N SER A 177 -23.05 1.71 8.16
CA SER A 177 -22.02 2.33 8.99
C SER A 177 -21.88 3.83 8.74
N LYS A 178 -22.76 4.43 7.92
CA LYS A 178 -22.76 5.86 7.56
C LYS A 178 -21.41 6.35 7.02
N ILE A 179 -20.72 5.46 6.30
CA ILE A 179 -19.48 5.78 5.61
C ILE A 179 -19.85 6.47 4.29
N PRO A 180 -19.20 7.58 3.92
CA PRO A 180 -19.48 8.28 2.67
C PRO A 180 -19.14 7.39 1.47
N LEU A 181 -20.18 6.79 0.86
CA LEU A 181 -20.04 5.77 -0.19
C LEU A 181 -19.19 6.23 -1.38
N LYS A 182 -19.34 7.49 -1.82
CA LYS A 182 -18.54 8.03 -2.93
C LYS A 182 -17.05 8.04 -2.61
N ALA A 183 -16.68 8.52 -1.42
CA ALA A 183 -15.28 8.56 -1.00
C ALA A 183 -14.72 7.16 -0.77
N TYR A 184 -15.54 6.26 -0.21
CA TYR A 184 -15.22 4.84 -0.04
C TYR A 184 -14.91 4.16 -1.38
N VAL A 185 -15.84 4.21 -2.35
CA VAL A 185 -15.66 3.55 -3.65
C VAL A 185 -14.46 4.11 -4.37
N VAL A 186 -14.33 5.44 -4.47
CA VAL A 186 -13.22 6.08 -5.19
C VAL A 186 -11.86 5.70 -4.59
N ARG A 187 -11.75 5.71 -3.25
CA ARG A 187 -10.47 5.41 -2.59
C ARG A 187 -10.10 3.93 -2.72
N VAL A 188 -11.06 3.02 -2.51
CA VAL A 188 -10.82 1.58 -2.61
C VAL A 188 -10.60 1.14 -4.06
N SER A 189 -11.39 1.67 -5.01
CA SER A 189 -11.26 1.33 -6.42
C SER A 189 -9.96 1.84 -7.02
N ALA A 190 -9.50 3.04 -6.65
CA ALA A 190 -8.25 3.59 -7.15
C ALA A 190 -7.05 2.69 -6.80
N VAL A 191 -6.99 2.17 -5.57
CA VAL A 191 -5.91 1.27 -5.15
C VAL A 191 -6.10 -0.12 -5.75
N SER A 192 -7.31 -0.69 -5.64
CA SER A 192 -7.57 -2.05 -6.07
C SER A 192 -7.45 -2.21 -7.58
N ILE A 193 -8.20 -1.44 -8.36
CA ILE A 193 -8.34 -1.64 -9.81
C ILE A 193 -7.05 -1.28 -10.53
N PHE A 194 -6.36 -0.20 -10.11
CA PHE A 194 -5.13 0.19 -10.77
C PHE A 194 -4.01 -0.84 -10.54
N PHE A 195 -3.76 -1.18 -9.27
CA PHE A 195 -2.68 -2.11 -8.92
C PHE A 195 -2.98 -3.52 -9.42
N THR A 196 -4.15 -4.08 -9.10
CA THR A 196 -4.48 -5.44 -9.53
C THR A 196 -4.73 -5.52 -11.03
N GLY A 197 -5.28 -4.49 -11.65
CA GLY A 197 -5.48 -4.46 -13.10
C GLY A 197 -4.18 -4.62 -13.86
N ILE A 198 -3.15 -3.85 -13.53
CA ILE A 198 -1.84 -3.97 -14.17
C ILE A 198 -1.23 -5.35 -13.94
N VAL A 199 -1.28 -5.84 -12.70
CA VAL A 199 -0.69 -7.14 -12.33
C VAL A 199 -1.39 -8.32 -13.03
N LEU A 200 -2.68 -8.18 -13.36
CA LEU A 200 -3.47 -9.26 -13.94
C LEU A 200 -3.52 -9.24 -15.47
N ILE A 201 -3.00 -8.22 -16.14
CA ILE A 201 -2.95 -8.18 -17.62
C ILE A 201 -2.39 -9.49 -18.21
N PRO A 202 -1.28 -10.07 -17.70
CA PRO A 202 -0.75 -11.33 -18.23
C PRO A 202 -1.75 -12.48 -18.12
N SER A 203 -2.56 -12.52 -17.05
CA SER A 203 -3.51 -13.61 -16.80
C SER A 203 -4.67 -13.68 -17.79
N LEU A 204 -4.91 -12.62 -18.56
CA LEU A 204 -5.94 -12.59 -19.60
C LEU A 204 -5.55 -13.40 -20.84
N PHE A 205 -4.26 -13.63 -21.06
CA PHE A 205 -3.76 -14.24 -22.28
C PHE A 205 -3.57 -15.75 -22.12
N ASN A 206 -3.80 -16.47 -23.23
CA ASN A 206 -3.61 -17.93 -23.33
C ASN A 206 -2.21 -18.39 -22.90
N VAL A 207 -1.23 -17.49 -23.01
CA VAL A 207 0.16 -17.71 -22.55
C VAL A 207 0.21 -18.14 -21.10
N VAL A 208 -0.54 -17.48 -20.22
CA VAL A 208 -0.49 -17.70 -18.76
C VAL A 208 -1.50 -18.74 -18.31
N LYS A 209 -2.69 -18.71 -18.94
CA LYS A 209 -3.78 -19.61 -18.58
C LYS A 209 -4.46 -20.11 -19.84
N GLU A 210 -4.21 -21.38 -20.15
CA GLU A 210 -4.86 -22.09 -21.23
C GLU A 210 -6.39 -22.12 -21.00
N GLY A 211 -7.15 -21.88 -22.07
CA GLY A 211 -8.59 -21.72 -21.96
C GLY A 211 -9.28 -21.48 -23.29
N GLN A 212 -10.61 -21.35 -23.24
CA GLN A 212 -11.44 -21.11 -24.42
C GLN A 212 -11.15 -19.71 -25.00
N PRO A 213 -10.87 -19.61 -26.30
CA PRO A 213 -10.58 -18.33 -26.94
C PRO A 213 -11.83 -17.45 -26.99
N LEU A 214 -11.74 -16.24 -26.43
CA LEU A 214 -12.80 -15.25 -26.49
C LEU A 214 -12.56 -14.23 -27.61
N VAL A 215 -11.32 -13.72 -27.71
CA VAL A 215 -10.90 -12.71 -28.69
C VAL A 215 -9.52 -13.06 -29.22
N TYR A 216 -9.42 -13.24 -30.54
CA TYR A 216 -8.15 -13.47 -31.22
C TYR A 216 -7.49 -12.15 -31.60
N PHE A 217 -6.22 -11.98 -31.22
CA PHE A 217 -5.35 -10.92 -31.74
C PHE A 217 -4.44 -11.46 -32.84
N THR A 218 -4.02 -12.71 -32.72
CA THR A 218 -3.25 -13.47 -33.72
C THR A 218 -3.63 -14.95 -33.59
N LYS A 219 -3.35 -15.78 -34.60
CA LYS A 219 -3.69 -17.21 -34.62
C LYS A 219 -3.23 -17.99 -33.36
N ASN A 220 -2.14 -17.53 -32.72
CA ASN A 220 -1.58 -18.14 -31.50
C ASN A 220 -1.70 -17.26 -30.24
N PHE A 221 -2.28 -16.06 -30.34
CA PHE A 221 -2.38 -15.11 -29.24
C PHE A 221 -3.80 -14.59 -29.10
N TYR A 222 -4.47 -15.00 -28.02
CA TYR A 222 -5.86 -14.69 -27.76
C TYR A 222 -6.12 -14.55 -26.26
N ILE A 223 -7.19 -13.82 -25.93
CA ILE A 223 -7.70 -13.71 -24.56
C ILE A 223 -8.54 -14.95 -24.24
N THR A 224 -8.30 -15.57 -23.10
CA THR A 224 -9.04 -16.74 -22.63
C THR A 224 -10.20 -16.34 -21.73
N LYS A 225 -11.33 -17.05 -21.85
CA LYS A 225 -12.49 -16.86 -20.97
C LYS A 225 -12.11 -17.09 -19.50
N GLU A 226 -11.35 -18.15 -19.25
CA GLU A 226 -10.89 -18.56 -17.93
C GLU A 226 -9.88 -17.56 -17.35
N GLY A 227 -9.05 -16.96 -18.19
CA GLY A 227 -8.17 -15.85 -17.83
C GLY A 227 -8.96 -14.61 -17.41
N LEU A 228 -9.96 -14.23 -18.22
CA LEU A 228 -10.86 -13.12 -17.92
C LEU A 228 -11.66 -13.32 -16.63
N GLU A 229 -12.26 -14.50 -16.45
CA GLU A 229 -13.01 -14.82 -15.22
C GLU A 229 -12.10 -14.78 -13.99
N SER A 230 -10.88 -15.30 -14.09
CA SER A 230 -9.90 -15.25 -12.99
C SER A 230 -9.49 -13.82 -12.66
N ALA A 231 -9.26 -13.00 -13.68
CA ALA A 231 -8.93 -11.60 -13.52
C ALA A 231 -10.06 -10.83 -12.82
N ILE A 232 -11.32 -11.05 -13.24
CA ILE A 232 -12.49 -10.43 -12.62
C ILE A 232 -12.64 -10.86 -11.16
N VAL A 233 -12.56 -12.16 -10.87
CA VAL A 233 -12.66 -12.69 -9.50
C VAL A 233 -11.56 -12.11 -8.62
N PHE A 234 -10.33 -12.00 -9.10
CA PHE A 234 -9.22 -11.42 -8.35
C PHE A 234 -9.41 -9.92 -8.11
N MET A 235 -9.85 -9.16 -9.13
CA MET A 235 -10.17 -7.73 -8.97
C MET A 235 -11.26 -7.51 -7.93
N MET A 236 -12.35 -8.29 -7.99
CA MET A 236 -13.43 -8.25 -7.00
C MET A 236 -12.93 -8.60 -5.61
N ARG A 237 -12.14 -9.69 -5.48
CA ARG A 237 -11.56 -10.12 -4.21
C ARG A 237 -10.68 -9.05 -3.58
N SER A 238 -9.81 -8.42 -4.37
CA SER A 238 -8.96 -7.32 -3.92
C SER A 238 -9.81 -6.14 -3.46
N PHE A 239 -10.84 -5.76 -4.21
CA PHE A 239 -11.73 -4.66 -3.85
C PHE A 239 -12.47 -4.95 -2.53
N ILE A 240 -13.04 -6.15 -2.38
CA ILE A 240 -13.77 -6.58 -1.17
C ILE A 240 -12.83 -6.62 0.04
N SER A 241 -11.61 -7.14 -0.14
CA SER A 241 -10.63 -7.24 0.95
C SER A 241 -10.20 -5.85 1.45
N LEU A 242 -9.86 -4.95 0.52
CA LEU A 242 -9.54 -3.56 0.85
C LEU A 242 -10.74 -2.83 1.44
N SER A 243 -11.95 -3.14 1.00
CA SER A 243 -13.19 -2.57 1.54
C SER A 243 -13.36 -2.91 3.02
N PHE A 244 -13.18 -4.17 3.42
CA PHE A 244 -13.28 -4.55 4.83
C PHE A 244 -12.26 -3.84 5.71
N VAL A 245 -10.99 -3.80 5.28
CA VAL A 245 -9.93 -3.09 6.01
C VAL A 245 -10.22 -1.60 6.10
N TYR A 246 -10.72 -1.00 5.01
CA TYR A 246 -11.05 0.42 4.98
C TYR A 246 -12.25 0.78 5.86
N ILE A 247 -13.30 -0.07 5.86
CA ILE A 247 -14.46 0.08 6.76
C ILE A 247 -14.02 -0.05 8.22
N LEU A 248 -13.14 -1.00 8.54
CA LEU A 248 -12.56 -1.13 9.88
C LEU A 248 -11.85 0.16 10.33
N ALA A 249 -10.96 0.66 9.47
CA ALA A 249 -10.14 1.84 9.74
C ALA A 249 -10.98 3.10 9.97
N LEU A 250 -12.06 3.29 9.20
CA LEU A 250 -12.94 4.44 9.37
C LEU A 250 -13.94 4.31 10.53
N SER A 251 -14.31 3.08 10.92
CA SER A 251 -15.32 2.84 11.94
C SER A 251 -14.76 2.68 13.35
N THR A 252 -13.44 2.66 13.52
CA THR A 252 -12.78 2.37 14.80
C THR A 252 -11.57 3.28 14.98
N LYS A 253 -11.39 3.82 16.18
CA LYS A 253 -10.21 4.64 16.50
C LYS A 253 -8.95 3.78 16.57
N TRP A 254 -7.82 4.31 16.12
CA TRP A 254 -6.52 3.64 16.15
C TRP A 254 -6.13 3.14 17.55
N VAL A 255 -6.39 3.95 18.58
CA VAL A 255 -6.11 3.60 19.99
C VAL A 255 -6.92 2.38 20.44
N GLU A 256 -8.16 2.23 19.98
CA GLU A 256 -9.01 1.10 20.33
C GLU A 256 -8.57 -0.19 19.63
N ILE A 257 -8.09 -0.09 18.38
CA ILE A 257 -7.52 -1.22 17.64
C ILE A 257 -6.28 -1.75 18.37
N LEU A 258 -5.31 -0.87 18.70
CA LEU A 258 -4.10 -1.26 19.43
C LEU A 258 -4.43 -1.92 20.79
N LYS A 259 -5.40 -1.35 21.50
CA LYS A 259 -5.85 -1.91 22.77
C LYS A 259 -6.53 -3.26 22.59
N ALA A 260 -7.27 -3.48 21.51
CA ALA A 260 -7.89 -4.78 21.22
C ALA A 260 -6.83 -5.83 20.86
N LEU A 261 -5.74 -5.44 20.17
CA LEU A 261 -4.58 -6.32 19.92
C LEU A 261 -3.92 -6.84 21.21
N ARG A 262 -3.99 -6.08 22.32
CA ARG A 262 -3.55 -6.55 23.64
C ARG A 262 -4.32 -7.80 24.10
N VAL A 263 -5.61 -7.89 23.80
CA VAL A 263 -6.44 -9.06 24.14
C VAL A 263 -6.06 -10.27 23.28
N PHE A 264 -5.53 -10.05 22.07
CA PHE A 264 -5.02 -11.10 21.18
C PHE A 264 -3.59 -11.55 21.51
N LYS A 265 -3.13 -11.37 22.76
CA LYS A 265 -1.82 -11.78 23.26
C LYS A 265 -0.62 -11.05 22.65
N LEU A 266 -0.81 -9.88 22.03
CA LEU A 266 0.32 -9.03 21.65
C LEU A 266 1.09 -8.61 22.91
N PRO A 267 2.43 -8.80 22.99
CA PRO A 267 3.19 -8.44 24.18
C PRO A 267 3.01 -6.97 24.57
N HIS A 268 2.90 -6.71 25.87
CA HIS A 268 2.57 -5.38 26.40
C HIS A 268 3.51 -4.29 25.90
N ILE A 269 4.80 -4.60 25.76
CA ILE A 269 5.82 -3.66 25.25
C ILE A 269 5.47 -3.09 23.86
N PHE A 270 4.93 -3.90 22.95
CA PHE A 270 4.56 -3.43 21.60
C PHE A 270 3.33 -2.54 21.63
N THR A 271 2.30 -2.90 22.41
CA THR A 271 1.13 -2.02 22.57
C THR A 271 1.50 -0.72 23.27
N ALA A 272 2.40 -0.78 24.25
CA ALA A 272 2.89 0.37 25.00
C ALA A 272 3.65 1.36 24.12
N THR A 273 4.60 0.88 23.34
CA THR A 273 5.39 1.72 22.43
C THR A 273 4.51 2.34 21.35
N LEU A 274 3.60 1.57 20.75
CA LEU A 274 2.67 2.08 19.73
C LEU A 274 1.66 3.09 20.30
N GLU A 275 1.08 2.85 21.48
CA GLU A 275 0.17 3.79 22.13
C GLU A 275 0.88 5.10 22.49
N MET A 276 2.12 5.05 22.99
CA MET A 276 2.92 6.26 23.24
C MET A 276 3.30 6.98 21.95
N ALA A 277 3.68 6.24 20.90
CA ALA A 277 3.96 6.83 19.59
C ALA A 277 2.74 7.57 19.05
N LEU A 278 1.53 6.99 19.11
CA LEU A 278 0.29 7.65 18.72
C LEU A 278 -0.07 8.84 19.60
N ARG A 279 0.24 8.79 20.90
CA ARG A 279 0.00 9.95 21.79
C ARG A 279 0.90 11.13 21.43
N TYR A 280 2.18 10.88 21.16
CA TYR A 280 3.18 11.93 20.98
C TYR A 280 3.41 12.34 19.54
N ILE A 281 2.91 11.59 18.54
CA ILE A 281 2.99 12.01 17.13
C ILE A 281 2.31 13.37 16.92
N PHE A 282 1.17 13.62 17.58
CA PHE A 282 0.47 14.91 17.49
C PHE A 282 1.27 16.07 18.08
N LEU A 283 1.91 15.84 19.24
CA LEU A 283 2.78 16.84 19.87
C LEU A 283 3.99 17.16 18.99
N LEU A 284 4.66 16.13 18.46
CA LEU A 284 5.81 16.32 17.57
C LEU A 284 5.39 17.02 16.26
N LEU A 285 4.20 16.73 15.75
CA LEU A 285 3.65 17.39 14.57
C LEU A 285 3.37 18.87 14.82
N GLU A 286 2.80 19.21 15.99
CA GLU A 286 2.56 20.59 16.38
C GLU A 286 3.88 21.37 16.51
N ILE A 287 4.90 20.79 17.14
CA ILE A 287 6.24 21.36 17.21
C ILE A 287 6.77 21.61 15.80
N ALA A 288 6.67 20.63 14.90
CA ALA A 288 7.11 20.78 13.51
C ALA A 288 6.38 21.93 12.81
N ILE A 289 5.03 21.97 12.86
CA ILE A 289 4.22 23.03 12.26
C ILE A 289 4.66 24.40 12.78
N ASN A 290 4.84 24.55 14.09
CA ASN A 290 5.28 25.79 14.70
C ASN A 290 6.67 26.23 14.21
N MET A 291 7.60 25.30 13.97
CA MET A 291 8.89 25.61 13.37
C MET A 291 8.75 26.15 11.94
N PHE A 292 7.91 25.50 11.12
CA PHE A 292 7.67 25.94 9.74
C PHE A 292 6.94 27.29 9.69
N LEU A 293 5.96 27.52 10.58
CA LEU A 293 5.27 28.80 10.72
C LEU A 293 6.24 29.90 11.17
N ALA A 294 7.07 29.65 12.18
CA ALA A 294 8.09 30.60 12.62
C ALA A 294 9.08 30.96 11.49
N ARG A 295 9.48 29.99 10.67
CA ARG A 295 10.32 30.25 9.48
C ARG A 295 9.56 31.07 8.44
N LYS A 296 8.28 30.80 8.20
CA LYS A 296 7.43 31.57 7.27
C LYS A 296 7.28 33.03 7.74
N SER A 297 7.11 33.27 9.04
CA SER A 297 7.01 34.62 9.60
C SER A 297 8.30 35.43 9.53
N ARG A 298 9.47 34.78 9.55
CA ARG A 298 10.79 35.45 9.47
C ARG A 298 11.26 35.72 8.04
N ASN A 299 10.75 34.98 7.05
CA ASN A 299 11.19 35.10 5.67
C ASN A 299 10.28 36.06 4.89
N VAL A 300 10.87 37.10 4.29
CA VAL A 300 10.21 37.98 3.32
C VAL A 300 10.65 37.55 1.91
N GLY A 301 9.70 37.27 1.01
CA GLY A 301 9.98 36.89 -0.38
C GLY A 301 10.07 35.38 -0.65
N LYS A 302 10.46 35.01 -1.87
CA LYS A 302 10.54 33.60 -2.31
C LYS A 302 11.80 32.94 -1.74
N SER A 303 11.62 31.82 -1.03
CA SER A 303 12.74 31.02 -0.52
C SER A 303 13.40 30.21 -1.63
N ASP A 304 14.74 30.23 -1.72
CA ASP A 304 15.45 29.30 -2.59
C ASP A 304 15.21 27.85 -2.16
N SER A 305 15.09 26.95 -3.14
CA SER A 305 14.84 25.53 -2.90
C SER A 305 15.99 24.85 -2.13
N SER A 306 17.21 25.37 -2.19
CA SER A 306 18.35 24.84 -1.42
C SER A 306 18.24 25.18 0.05
N GLU A 307 17.92 26.44 0.37
CA GLU A 307 17.68 26.88 1.74
C GLU A 307 16.47 26.17 2.36
N GLY A 308 15.40 25.96 1.59
CA GLY A 308 14.24 25.20 2.03
C GLY A 308 14.61 23.79 2.48
N ARG A 309 15.48 23.08 1.74
CA ARG A 309 15.97 21.75 2.14
C ARG A 309 16.86 21.78 3.37
N LYS A 310 17.77 22.75 3.48
CA LYS A 310 18.60 22.94 4.68
C LYS A 310 17.74 23.18 5.91
N PHE A 311 16.71 24.00 5.78
CA PHE A 311 15.75 24.25 6.84
C PHE A 311 15.00 22.97 7.24
N VAL A 312 14.45 22.21 6.28
CA VAL A 312 13.79 20.92 6.56
C VAL A 312 14.72 19.97 7.30
N ALA A 313 15.97 19.83 6.88
CA ALA A 313 16.96 18.99 7.58
C ALA A 313 17.17 19.45 9.03
N SER A 314 17.31 20.76 9.26
CA SER A 314 17.44 21.31 10.62
C SER A 314 16.18 21.11 11.46
N ALA A 315 14.99 21.19 10.85
CA ALA A 315 13.72 20.94 11.52
C ALA A 315 13.57 19.47 11.93
N MET A 316 13.92 18.54 11.02
CA MET A 316 13.95 17.11 11.32
C MET A 316 14.92 16.78 12.46
N ALA A 317 16.12 17.36 12.43
CA ALA A 317 17.11 17.18 13.50
C ALA A 317 16.59 17.71 14.86
N ASN A 318 15.93 18.87 14.86
CA ASN A 318 15.35 19.42 16.08
C ASN A 318 14.22 18.52 16.62
N VAL A 319 13.29 18.09 15.76
CA VAL A 319 12.20 17.18 16.15
C VAL A 319 12.75 15.87 16.72
N LEU A 320 13.83 15.34 16.16
CA LEU A 320 14.51 14.15 16.70
C LEU A 320 15.05 14.40 18.12
N ILE A 321 15.80 15.49 18.32
CA ILE A 321 16.32 15.86 19.65
C ILE A 321 15.17 16.06 20.65
N ARG A 322 14.10 16.75 20.24
CA ARG A 322 12.91 16.95 21.08
C ARG A 322 12.22 15.64 21.42
N SER A 323 12.15 14.69 20.49
CA SER A 323 11.56 13.37 20.75
C SER A 323 12.36 12.55 21.76
N GLN A 324 13.70 12.67 21.77
CA GLN A 324 14.56 12.03 22.76
C GLN A 324 14.35 12.64 24.14
N GLN A 325 14.42 13.97 24.26
CA GLN A 325 14.15 14.68 25.51
C GLN A 325 12.77 14.33 26.08
N LEU A 326 11.75 14.33 25.21
CA LEU A 326 10.40 13.95 25.58
C LEU A 326 10.32 12.50 26.08
N SER A 327 11.03 11.58 25.44
CA SER A 327 11.08 10.18 25.88
C SER A 327 11.63 10.06 27.31
N ASP A 328 12.72 10.76 27.60
CA ASP A 328 13.35 10.76 28.93
C ASP A 328 12.43 11.39 29.99
N ASP A 329 11.83 12.54 29.68
CA ASP A 329 10.89 13.25 30.58
C ASP A 329 9.66 12.38 30.89
N VAL A 330 9.09 11.75 29.87
CA VAL A 330 7.92 10.87 30.01
C VAL A 330 8.27 9.62 30.79
N TYR A 331 9.43 9.02 30.52
CA TYR A 331 9.90 7.86 31.27
C TYR A 331 10.09 8.20 32.76
N ASN A 332 10.80 9.28 33.07
CA ASN A 332 11.02 9.74 34.45
C ASN A 332 9.70 10.05 35.17
N ALA A 333 8.76 10.69 34.47
CA ALA A 333 7.42 10.96 35.01
C ALA A 333 6.62 9.67 35.27
N MET A 334 6.75 8.67 34.38
CA MET A 334 6.09 7.37 34.55
C MET A 334 6.66 6.60 35.74
N VAL A 335 7.99 6.54 35.87
CA VAL A 335 8.67 5.90 37.02
C VAL A 335 8.27 6.59 38.32
N SER A 336 8.23 7.93 38.35
CA SER A 336 7.79 8.70 39.52
C SER A 336 6.34 8.43 39.93
N ARG A 337 5.49 7.99 38.98
CA ARG A 337 4.10 7.58 39.22
C ARG A 337 3.96 6.08 39.55
N GLY A 338 5.07 5.36 39.74
CA GLY A 338 5.09 3.95 40.08
C GLY A 338 4.95 3.00 38.89
N TYR A 339 5.39 3.39 37.69
CA TYR A 339 5.40 2.52 36.52
C TYR A 339 6.32 1.31 36.73
N LYS A 340 5.75 0.10 36.64
CA LYS A 340 6.46 -1.19 36.82
C LYS A 340 6.61 -1.98 35.51
N GLY A 341 6.57 -1.30 34.36
CA GLY A 341 6.53 -1.93 33.03
C GLY A 341 5.11 -2.02 32.44
N GLU A 342 4.06 -1.91 33.26
CA GLU A 342 2.67 -1.86 32.80
C GLU A 342 1.99 -0.53 33.17
N TYR A 343 1.22 0.05 32.24
CA TYR A 343 0.34 1.19 32.51
C TYR A 343 -1.12 0.75 32.35
N LYS A 344 -1.96 1.18 33.29
CA LYS A 344 -3.39 0.87 33.29
C LYS A 344 -4.16 1.89 32.45
N THR A 345 -5.01 1.40 31.54
CA THR A 345 -5.92 2.24 30.75
C THR A 345 -7.29 2.31 31.43
N ILE A 346 -7.92 3.48 31.45
CA ILE A 346 -9.22 3.71 32.11
C ILE A 346 -10.38 3.10 31.32
N THR A 347 -10.24 2.94 30.01
CA THR A 347 -11.30 2.37 29.17
C THR A 347 -11.42 0.87 29.44
N THR A 348 -12.64 0.35 29.50
CA THR A 348 -12.93 -1.09 29.62
C THR A 348 -13.73 -1.53 28.42
N PHE A 349 -13.36 -2.66 27.80
CA PHE A 349 -14.18 -3.26 26.75
C PHE A 349 -15.48 -3.80 27.37
N LYS A 350 -16.62 -3.54 26.72
CA LYS A 350 -17.93 -4.02 27.15
C LYS A 350 -18.62 -4.65 25.96
N ILE A 351 -18.86 -5.95 26.05
CA ILE A 351 -19.67 -6.67 25.06
C ILE A 351 -21.12 -6.23 25.26
N THR A 352 -21.74 -5.78 24.20
CA THR A 352 -23.12 -5.30 24.14
C THR A 352 -24.02 -6.32 23.45
N PHE A 353 -25.33 -6.14 23.55
CA PHE A 353 -26.30 -6.97 22.84
C PHE A 353 -26.13 -6.93 21.31
N TYR A 354 -25.72 -5.77 20.76
CA TYR A 354 -25.46 -5.60 19.33
C TYR A 354 -24.34 -6.52 18.82
N ASP A 355 -23.36 -6.84 19.68
CA ASP A 355 -22.26 -7.72 19.31
C ASP A 355 -22.73 -9.16 19.08
N TYR A 356 -23.66 -9.66 19.90
CA TYR A 356 -24.24 -10.98 19.72
C TYR A 356 -25.09 -11.07 18.46
N ILE A 357 -25.91 -10.04 18.18
CA ILE A 357 -26.67 -9.96 16.92
C ILE A 357 -25.72 -9.97 15.73
N TRP A 358 -24.64 -9.20 15.79
CA TRP A 358 -23.65 -9.12 14.72
C TRP A 358 -22.98 -10.47 14.45
N ILE A 359 -22.54 -11.18 15.49
CA ILE A 359 -21.94 -12.52 15.35
C ILE A 359 -22.96 -13.49 14.77
N GLY A 360 -24.18 -13.53 15.31
CA GLY A 360 -25.24 -14.42 14.83
C GLY A 360 -25.60 -14.17 13.36
N PHE A 361 -25.71 -12.89 12.97
CA PHE A 361 -25.94 -12.51 11.58
C PHE A 361 -24.83 -13.00 10.65
N ASN A 362 -23.56 -12.80 11.03
CA ASN A 362 -22.43 -13.24 10.20
C ASN A 362 -22.35 -14.77 10.09
N ILE A 363 -22.58 -15.51 11.17
CA ILE A 363 -22.59 -16.97 11.14
C ILE A 363 -23.71 -17.48 10.22
N THR A 364 -24.92 -16.95 10.33
CA THR A 364 -26.05 -17.33 9.47
C THR A 364 -25.77 -16.98 8.01
N PHE A 365 -25.26 -15.77 7.74
CA PHE A 365 -24.88 -15.34 6.40
C PHE A 365 -23.86 -16.28 5.77
N LEU A 366 -22.79 -16.62 6.50
CA LEU A 366 -21.75 -17.52 6.02
C LEU A 366 -22.26 -18.95 5.83
N SER A 367 -23.15 -19.43 6.69
CA SER A 367 -23.73 -20.79 6.59
C SER A 367 -24.64 -20.92 5.36
N ILE A 368 -25.47 -19.90 5.09
CA ILE A 368 -26.29 -19.85 3.87
C ILE A 368 -25.39 -19.82 2.64
N LEU A 369 -24.32 -19.02 2.68
CA LEU A 369 -23.42 -18.87 1.56
C LEU A 369 -22.64 -20.16 1.25
N TRP A 370 -22.21 -20.89 2.29
CA TRP A 370 -21.64 -22.23 2.17
C TRP A 370 -22.63 -23.22 1.53
N TYR A 371 -23.91 -23.16 1.90
CA TYR A 371 -24.93 -24.04 1.32
C TYR A 371 -25.20 -23.74 -0.17
N ILE A 372 -25.14 -22.47 -0.58
CA ILE A 372 -25.33 -22.06 -1.98
C ILE A 372 -24.09 -22.35 -2.83
N HIS A 373 -22.89 -22.26 -2.24
CA HIS A 373 -21.60 -22.43 -2.91
C HIS A 373 -20.65 -23.29 -2.05
N PRO A 374 -20.74 -24.64 -2.14
CA PRO A 374 -19.90 -25.56 -1.38
C PRO A 374 -18.43 -25.58 -1.83
#